data_AF-A0A818N2N2-F1
#
_entry.id   AF-A0A818N2N2-F1
#
_cell.length_a   1.000
_cell.length_b   1.000
_cell.length_c   1.000
_cell.angle_alpha   90.00
_cell.angle_beta   90.00
_cell.angle_gamma   90.00
#
_symmetry.space_group_name_H-M   'P 1'
#
loop_
_entity.id
_entity.type
_entity.pdbx_description
1 polymer ?
#
loop_
_entity_poly.entity_id
_entity_poly.type
_entity_poly.pdbx_seq_one_letter_code
_entity_poly.pdbx_strand_id
1 'polypeptide(L)'
;MYVYGAFIYPCENHFDYHQVCCAGLCFAIENRVLGLFDQFAHTLILSTLIVIVNLGLCCRVVLQKHQRMRRSMEWRQHRKMIIQFVSVAVLYMSSYLTYGSLQCYQLINGPTNLSTTIQQLYFFYLSYLVGLLHPFACLIGMPEVYWRRFCAEKRRILLHLTTRPIRIVPAFI
;
A
#
# COMPACT_ATOMS: atom_id res chain seq x y z
N MET A 1 -14.27 -0.84 15.02
CA MET A 1 -15.64 -1.41 14.96
C MET A 1 -15.64 -2.92 14.75
N TYR A 2 -14.83 -3.43 13.81
CA TYR A 2 -14.62 -4.86 13.53
C TYR A 2 -14.42 -5.76 14.77
N VAL A 3 -13.55 -5.35 15.71
CA VAL A 3 -13.27 -6.11 16.93
C VAL A 3 -14.48 -6.17 17.86
N TYR A 4 -15.25 -5.08 17.99
CA TYR A 4 -16.44 -5.04 18.83
C TYR A 4 -17.56 -5.94 18.30
N GLY A 5 -17.76 -5.97 16.98
CA GLY A 5 -18.73 -6.87 16.34
C GLY A 5 -18.39 -8.35 16.53
N ALA A 6 -17.10 -8.69 16.52
CA ALA A 6 -16.63 -10.06 16.71
C ALA A 6 -16.83 -10.62 18.13
N PHE A 7 -16.81 -9.77 19.17
CA PHE A 7 -16.94 -10.21 20.57
C PHE A 7 -18.34 -10.01 21.16
N ILE A 8 -19.14 -9.09 20.62
CA ILE A 8 -20.44 -8.71 21.21
C ILE A 8 -21.62 -9.36 20.48
N TYR A 9 -21.49 -9.67 19.18
CA TYR A 9 -22.59 -10.26 18.43
C TYR A 9 -22.70 -11.76 18.76
N PRO A 10 -23.82 -12.23 19.35
CA PRO A 10 -23.98 -13.62 19.76
C PRO A 10 -24.28 -14.46 18.52
N CYS A 11 -23.23 -14.94 17.85
CA CYS A 11 -23.42 -15.85 16.74
C CYS A 11 -22.32 -16.92 16.73
N GLU A 12 -22.69 -18.10 16.24
CA GLU A 12 -21.84 -19.28 16.27
C GLU A 12 -20.99 -19.29 14.98
N ASN A 13 -19.67 -19.20 15.11
CA ASN A 13 -18.80 -19.17 13.94
C ASN A 13 -18.86 -20.50 13.20
N HIS A 14 -19.39 -20.46 11.98
CA HIS A 14 -19.42 -21.62 11.10
C HIS A 14 -18.10 -21.70 10.31
N PHE A 15 -17.36 -22.80 10.50
CA PHE A 15 -16.11 -23.04 9.79
C PHE A 15 -16.36 -23.89 8.56
N ASP A 16 -16.03 -23.36 7.38
CA ASP A 16 -16.10 -24.10 6.12
C ASP A 16 -14.68 -24.41 5.64
N TYR A 17 -14.27 -25.67 5.80
CA TYR A 17 -12.94 -26.15 5.43
C TYR A 17 -12.76 -26.30 3.91
N HIS A 18 -13.82 -26.14 3.11
CA HIS A 18 -13.74 -26.19 1.65
C HIS A 18 -13.44 -24.81 1.02
N GLN A 19 -13.42 -23.75 1.82
CA GLN A 19 -13.12 -22.39 1.36
C GLN A 19 -11.70 -21.96 1.69
N VAL A 20 -11.14 -21.04 0.90
CA VAL A 20 -9.78 -20.53 1.10
C VAL A 20 -9.63 -19.81 2.45
N CYS A 21 -10.72 -19.23 2.95
CA CYS A 21 -10.81 -18.70 4.31
C CYS A 21 -11.71 -19.61 5.15
N CYS A 22 -11.11 -20.37 6.07
CA CYS A 22 -11.84 -21.30 6.93
C CYS A 22 -12.76 -20.59 7.94
N ALA A 23 -12.56 -19.28 8.17
CA ALA A 23 -13.33 -18.48 9.11
C ALA A 23 -13.73 -17.16 8.46
N GLY A 24 -15.04 -16.92 8.38
CA GLY A 24 -15.62 -15.62 8.08
C GLY A 24 -16.25 -15.04 9.35
N LEU A 25 -16.37 -13.71 9.43
CA LEU A 25 -17.11 -13.08 10.50
C LEU A 25 -18.58 -13.47 10.41
N CYS A 26 -19.05 -14.24 11.39
CA CYS A 26 -20.41 -14.74 11.39
C CYS A 26 -21.48 -13.62 11.40
N PHE A 27 -21.23 -12.48 12.06
CA PHE A 27 -22.15 -11.34 12.01
C PHE A 27 -22.29 -10.71 10.61
N ALA A 28 -21.25 -10.79 9.78
CA ALA A 28 -21.26 -10.24 8.42
C ALA A 28 -21.95 -11.19 7.42
N ILE A 29 -22.03 -12.49 7.76
CA ILE A 29 -22.70 -13.52 6.95
C ILE A 29 -24.19 -13.57 7.27
N GLU A 30 -24.55 -13.56 8.56
CA GLU A 30 -25.96 -13.62 8.98
C GLU A 30 -26.71 -12.30 8.73
N ASN A 31 -26.06 -11.16 8.95
CA ASN A 31 -26.70 -9.87 8.81
C ASN A 31 -26.10 -9.05 7.66
N ARG A 32 -26.78 -9.09 6.51
CA ARG A 32 -26.40 -8.37 5.29
C ARG A 32 -26.20 -6.86 5.53
N VAL A 33 -26.96 -6.25 6.42
CA VAL A 33 -26.86 -4.81 6.72
C VAL A 33 -25.56 -4.49 7.44
N LEU A 34 -25.16 -5.32 8.42
CA LEU A 34 -23.88 -5.16 9.11
C LEU A 34 -22.70 -5.46 8.19
N GLY A 35 -22.81 -6.49 7.35
CA GLY A 35 -21.78 -6.82 6.37
C GLY A 35 -21.56 -5.69 5.34
N LEU A 36 -22.64 -5.10 4.82
CA LEU A 36 -22.56 -3.93 3.96
C LEU A 36 -21.97 -2.73 4.70
N PHE A 37 -22.40 -2.45 5.94
CA PHE A 37 -21.89 -1.33 6.72
C PHE A 37 -20.37 -1.44 6.96
N ASP A 38 -19.88 -2.62 7.35
CA ASP A 38 -18.44 -2.84 7.55
C ASP A 38 -17.68 -2.68 6.23
N GLN A 39 -18.24 -3.21 5.13
CA GLN A 39 -17.64 -3.07 3.80
C GLN A 39 -17.60 -1.61 3.32
N PHE A 40 -18.65 -0.83 3.55
CA PHE A 40 -18.65 0.60 3.23
C PHE A 40 -17.67 1.37 4.12
N ALA A 41 -17.64 1.08 5.42
CA ALA A 41 -16.76 1.76 6.36
C ALA A 41 -15.27 1.48 6.07
N HIS A 42 -14.90 0.24 5.78
CA HIS A 42 -13.50 -0.13 5.54
C HIS A 42 -13.07 0.08 4.10
N THR A 43 -13.90 -0.29 3.12
CA THR A 43 -13.48 -0.24 1.72
C THR A 43 -13.79 1.11 1.09
N LEU A 44 -14.97 1.68 1.29
CA LEU A 44 -15.36 2.93 0.62
C LEU A 44 -14.74 4.16 1.31
N ILE A 45 -14.88 4.29 2.63
CA ILE A 45 -14.38 5.48 3.35
C ILE A 45 -12.85 5.53 3.30
N LEU A 46 -12.18 4.41 3.53
CA LEU A 46 -10.72 4.38 3.58
C LEU A 46 -10.11 4.61 2.19
N SER A 47 -10.67 4.01 1.13
CA SER A 47 -10.19 4.24 -0.24
C SER A 47 -10.43 5.68 -0.70
N THR A 48 -11.61 6.25 -0.44
CA THR A 48 -11.91 7.65 -0.79
C THR A 48 -11.02 8.62 -0.03
N LEU A 49 -10.78 8.39 1.26
CA LEU A 49 -9.86 9.20 2.04
C LEU A 49 -8.43 9.15 1.48
N ILE A 50 -7.92 7.97 1.15
CA ILE A 50 -6.60 7.79 0.53
C ILE A 50 -6.51 8.58 -0.78
N VAL A 51 -7.53 8.48 -1.64
CA VAL A 51 -7.58 9.21 -2.92
C VAL A 51 -7.61 10.72 -2.68
N ILE A 52 -8.46 11.23 -1.80
CA ILE A 52 -8.58 12.66 -1.49
C ILE A 52 -7.27 13.20 -0.93
N VAL A 53 -6.65 12.49 0.02
CA VAL A 53 -5.37 12.91 0.61
C VAL A 53 -4.26 12.92 -0.44
N ASN A 54 -4.17 11.89 -1.27
CA ASN A 54 -3.16 11.81 -2.33
C ASN A 54 -3.35 12.91 -3.40
N LEU A 55 -4.59 13.16 -3.82
CA LEU A 55 -4.93 14.24 -4.74
C LEU A 55 -4.65 15.61 -4.12
N GLY A 56 -5.05 15.82 -2.87
CA GLY A 56 -4.78 17.06 -2.13
C GLY A 56 -3.29 17.35 -1.99
N LEU A 57 -2.49 16.32 -1.70
CA LEU A 57 -1.03 16.44 -1.64
C LEU A 57 -0.45 16.79 -3.02
N CYS A 58 -0.91 16.14 -4.08
CA CYS A 58 -0.51 16.42 -5.45
C CYS A 58 -0.85 17.87 -5.85
N CYS A 59 -2.09 18.30 -5.61
CA CYS A 59 -2.55 19.67 -5.85
C CYS A 59 -1.72 20.69 -5.07
N ARG A 60 -1.46 20.46 -3.78
CA ARG A 60 -0.60 21.35 -2.98
C ARG A 60 0.80 21.47 -3.56
N VAL A 61 1.42 20.36 -3.96
CA VAL A 61 2.76 20.38 -4.58
C VAL A 61 2.74 21.14 -5.90
N VAL A 62 1.73 20.92 -6.75
CA VAL A 62 1.61 21.63 -8.03
C VAL A 62 1.35 23.12 -7.82
N LEU A 63 0.43 23.51 -6.94
CA LEU A 63 0.09 24.91 -6.66
C LEU A 63 1.27 25.67 -6.02
N GLN A 64 1.92 25.07 -5.02
CA GLN A 64 3.07 25.65 -4.35
C GLN A 64 4.28 25.80 -5.30
N LYS A 65 4.36 24.93 -6.32
CA LYS A 65 5.37 25.01 -7.38
C LYS A 65 5.02 26.02 -8.46
N HIS A 66 3.75 26.07 -8.88
CA HIS A 66 3.24 27.04 -9.85
C HIS A 66 3.46 28.47 -9.33
N GLN A 67 3.27 28.69 -8.03
CA GLN A 67 3.58 29.96 -7.37
C GLN A 67 5.08 30.25 -7.23
N ARG A 68 5.96 29.24 -7.26
CA ARG A 68 7.43 29.38 -7.09
C ARG A 68 8.24 29.20 -8.39
N MET A 69 7.61 29.34 -9.55
CA MET A 69 8.21 29.17 -10.88
C MET A 69 9.47 30.02 -11.11
N ARG A 70 10.66 29.48 -10.80
CA ARG A 70 11.96 29.91 -11.39
C ARG A 70 13.15 28.94 -11.27
N ARG A 71 13.02 27.74 -10.69
CA ARG A 71 14.13 26.75 -10.62
C ARG A 71 13.78 25.46 -11.36
N SER A 72 14.38 25.29 -12.55
CA SER A 72 14.17 24.16 -13.47
C SER A 72 14.70 22.80 -12.96
N MET A 73 15.55 22.78 -11.93
CA MET A 73 16.26 21.58 -11.48
C MET A 73 15.43 20.58 -10.63
N GLU A 74 14.29 20.99 -10.07
CA GLU A 74 13.49 20.14 -9.17
C GLU A 74 12.34 19.37 -9.88
N TRP A 75 12.07 19.62 -11.16
CA TRP A 75 10.95 19.00 -11.89
C TRP A 75 11.04 17.47 -11.98
N ARG A 76 12.26 16.95 -12.16
CA ARG A 76 12.51 15.51 -12.30
C ARG A 76 12.28 14.74 -10.99
N GLN A 77 12.40 15.41 -9.84
CA GLN A 77 12.27 14.82 -8.52
C GLN A 77 10.80 14.79 -8.07
N HIS A 78 10.05 15.86 -8.33
CA HIS A 78 8.61 15.89 -8.05
C HIS A 78 7.78 14.99 -8.98
N ARG A 79 8.17 14.82 -10.25
CA ARG A 79 7.53 13.84 -11.13
C ARG A 79 7.62 12.42 -10.58
N LYS A 80 8.76 12.03 -9.99
CA LYS A 80 8.91 10.71 -9.37
C LYS A 80 7.96 10.52 -8.18
N MET A 81 7.82 11.53 -7.33
CA MET A 81 6.90 11.51 -6.19
C MET A 81 5.44 11.42 -6.65
N ILE A 82 5.04 12.19 -7.67
CA ILE A 82 3.69 12.12 -8.24
C ILE A 82 3.44 10.72 -8.85
N ILE A 83 4.40 10.18 -9.59
CA ILE A 83 4.29 8.83 -10.17
C ILE A 83 4.12 7.77 -9.07
N GLN A 84 4.81 7.90 -7.93
CA GLN A 84 4.58 6.99 -6.80
C GLN A 84 3.16 7.10 -6.25
N PHE A 85 2.69 8.31 -5.96
CA PHE A 85 1.35 8.50 -5.40
C PHE A 85 0.27 7.98 -6.36
N VAL A 86 0.41 8.25 -7.65
CA VAL A 86 -0.48 7.72 -8.69
C VAL A 86 -0.37 6.20 -8.78
N SER A 87 0.83 5.63 -8.72
CA SER A 87 1.03 4.18 -8.74
C SER A 87 0.39 3.49 -7.54
N VAL A 88 0.55 4.04 -6.34
CA VAL A 88 -0.09 3.53 -5.11
C VAL A 88 -1.60 3.66 -5.20
N ALA A 89 -2.11 4.80 -5.67
CA ALA A 89 -3.55 5.01 -5.84
C ALA A 89 -4.15 4.03 -6.86
N VAL A 90 -3.50 3.82 -8.01
CA VAL A 90 -3.95 2.86 -9.03
C VAL A 90 -3.92 1.42 -8.49
N LEU A 91 -2.86 1.02 -7.80
CA LEU A 91 -2.76 -0.31 -7.18
C LEU A 91 -3.85 -0.57 -6.14
N TYR A 92 -4.14 0.43 -5.29
CA TYR A 92 -5.20 0.34 -4.31
C TYR A 92 -6.57 0.29 -4.97
N MET A 93 -6.84 1.18 -5.93
CA MET A 93 -8.11 1.23 -6.63
C MET A 93 -8.37 -0.06 -7.42
N SER A 94 -7.39 -0.58 -8.16
CA SER A 94 -7.58 -1.79 -8.96
C SER A 94 -7.89 -3.02 -8.10
N SER A 95 -7.36 -3.09 -6.88
CA SER A 95 -7.45 -4.29 -6.05
C SER A 95 -8.61 -4.21 -5.04
N TYR A 96 -8.74 -3.10 -4.33
CA TYR A 96 -9.79 -2.94 -3.32
C TYR A 96 -11.15 -2.64 -3.94
N LEU A 97 -11.20 -1.93 -5.07
CA LEU A 97 -12.48 -1.64 -5.74
C LEU A 97 -13.06 -2.89 -6.42
N THR A 98 -12.21 -3.73 -7.00
CA THR A 98 -12.65 -4.99 -7.65
C THR A 98 -13.08 -6.03 -6.64
N TYR A 99 -12.34 -6.19 -5.54
CA TYR A 99 -12.76 -7.01 -4.42
C TYR A 99 -14.06 -6.48 -3.78
N GLY A 100 -14.11 -5.17 -3.52
CA GLY A 100 -15.24 -4.51 -2.90
C GLY A 100 -16.53 -4.62 -3.70
N SER A 101 -16.46 -4.42 -5.02
CA SER A 101 -17.62 -4.49 -5.92
C SER A 101 -18.17 -5.91 -6.04
N LEU A 102 -17.31 -6.93 -6.10
CA LEU A 102 -17.73 -8.33 -6.15
C LEU A 102 -18.40 -8.77 -4.84
N GLN A 103 -17.86 -8.32 -3.69
CA GLN A 103 -18.47 -8.56 -2.39
C GLN A 103 -19.86 -7.91 -2.27
N CYS A 104 -20.01 -6.67 -2.75
CA CYS A 104 -21.31 -5.99 -2.79
C CYS A 104 -22.30 -6.74 -3.70
N TYR A 105 -21.85 -7.23 -4.86
CA TYR A 105 -22.65 -8.04 -5.76
C TYR A 105 -23.17 -9.32 -5.07
N GLN A 106 -22.31 -10.01 -4.31
CA GLN A 106 -22.69 -11.21 -3.54
C GLN A 106 -23.67 -10.90 -2.41
N LEU A 107 -23.54 -9.74 -1.75
CA LEU A 107 -24.44 -9.35 -0.67
C LEU A 107 -25.86 -9.01 -1.18
N ILE A 108 -25.97 -8.46 -2.41
CA ILE A 108 -27.25 -8.10 -3.03
C ILE A 108 -27.92 -9.31 -3.69
N ASN A 109 -27.18 -10.04 -4.52
CA ASN A 109 -27.74 -11.12 -5.36
C ASN A 109 -27.61 -12.52 -4.72
N GLY A 110 -26.95 -12.61 -3.56
CA GLY A 110 -26.59 -13.88 -2.94
C GLY A 110 -25.26 -14.44 -3.48
N PRO A 111 -24.53 -15.22 -2.65
CA PRO A 111 -23.29 -15.83 -3.09
C PRO A 111 -23.56 -16.95 -4.10
N THR A 112 -22.91 -16.89 -5.27
CA THR A 112 -22.87 -18.00 -6.23
C THR A 112 -21.50 -18.67 -6.18
N ASN A 113 -21.45 -19.99 -6.39
CA ASN A 113 -20.19 -20.77 -6.37
C ASN A 113 -19.11 -20.18 -7.31
N LEU A 114 -19.52 -19.66 -8.47
CA LEU A 114 -18.60 -19.00 -9.39
C LEU A 114 -18.02 -17.70 -8.79
N SER A 115 -18.89 -16.84 -8.26
CA SER A 115 -18.47 -15.55 -7.69
C SER A 115 -17.57 -15.73 -6.47
N THR A 116 -17.84 -16.70 -5.61
CA THR A 116 -17.04 -16.98 -4.40
C THR A 116 -15.68 -17.55 -4.78
N THR A 117 -15.65 -18.47 -5.74
CA THR A 117 -14.40 -19.05 -6.28
C THR A 117 -13.50 -17.96 -6.87
N ILE A 118 -14.05 -17.10 -7.75
CA ILE A 118 -13.28 -16.03 -8.39
C ILE A 118 -12.76 -15.02 -7.35
N GLN A 119 -13.61 -14.65 -6.37
CA GLN A 119 -13.23 -13.73 -5.31
C GLN A 119 -12.08 -14.27 -4.45
N GLN A 120 -12.16 -15.54 -4.04
CA GLN A 120 -11.19 -16.17 -3.15
C GLN A 120 -9.86 -16.50 -3.85
N LEU A 121 -9.89 -17.00 -5.09
CA LEU A 121 -8.66 -17.42 -5.79
C LEU A 121 -7.90 -16.26 -6.43
N TYR A 122 -8.57 -15.19 -6.84
CA TYR A 122 -7.90 -14.11 -7.57
C TYR A 122 -7.87 -12.81 -6.78
N PHE A 123 -9.03 -12.24 -6.45
CA PHE A 123 -9.10 -10.90 -5.87
C PHE A 123 -8.57 -10.82 -4.44
N PHE A 124 -8.77 -11.88 -3.65
CA PHE A 124 -8.21 -11.97 -2.31
C PHE A 124 -6.67 -11.94 -2.35
N TYR A 125 -6.02 -12.82 -3.10
CA TYR A 125 -4.55 -12.83 -3.23
C TYR A 125 -3.99 -11.54 -3.84
N LEU A 126 -4.71 -10.94 -4.79
CA LEU A 126 -4.34 -9.65 -5.38
C LEU A 126 -4.23 -8.54 -4.31
N SER A 127 -5.14 -8.53 -3.33
CA SER A 127 -5.09 -7.55 -2.22
C SER A 127 -3.85 -7.71 -1.32
N TYR A 128 -3.36 -8.94 -1.11
CA TYR A 128 -2.10 -9.18 -0.39
C TYR A 128 -0.89 -8.68 -1.18
N LEU A 129 -0.90 -8.84 -2.51
CA LEU A 129 0.14 -8.30 -3.38
C LEU A 129 0.24 -6.77 -3.26
N VAL A 130 -0.87 -6.06 -3.07
CA VAL A 130 -0.83 -4.60 -2.82
C VAL A 130 -0.09 -4.28 -1.54
N GLY A 131 -0.38 -4.98 -0.44
CA GLY A 131 0.33 -4.80 0.83
C GLY A 131 1.84 -5.05 0.69
N LEU A 132 2.22 -6.06 -0.09
CA LEU A 132 3.61 -6.42 -0.33
C LEU A 132 4.32 -5.41 -1.25
N LEU A 133 3.66 -4.91 -2.30
CA LEU A 133 4.22 -3.95 -3.26
C LEU A 133 4.26 -2.51 -2.74
N HIS A 134 3.42 -2.17 -1.76
CA HIS A 134 3.34 -0.84 -1.17
C HIS A 134 4.70 -0.29 -0.66
N PRO A 135 5.49 -1.00 0.17
CA PRO A 135 6.79 -0.50 0.61
C PRO A 135 7.77 -0.30 -0.55
N PHE A 136 7.75 -1.16 -1.57
CA PHE A 136 8.61 -1.00 -2.75
C PHE A 136 8.21 0.22 -3.57
N ALA A 137 6.91 0.44 -3.77
CA ALA A 137 6.39 1.63 -4.40
C ALA A 137 6.83 2.90 -3.66
N CYS A 138 6.80 2.91 -2.32
CA CYS A 138 7.26 4.02 -1.48
C CYS A 138 8.78 4.23 -1.48
N LEU A 139 9.58 3.16 -1.57
CA LEU A 139 11.04 3.21 -1.64
C LEU A 139 11.55 3.88 -2.93
N ILE A 140 10.90 3.61 -4.07
CA ILE A 140 11.37 4.03 -5.41
C ILE A 140 11.48 5.56 -5.58
N GLY A 141 10.67 6.35 -4.87
CA GLY A 141 10.65 7.81 -4.97
C GLY A 141 11.00 8.53 -3.68
N MET A 142 11.71 7.85 -2.77
CA MET A 142 12.62 8.48 -1.81
C MET A 142 14.09 8.38 -2.28
N PRO A 143 14.46 8.93 -3.46
CA PRO A 143 15.84 8.82 -3.95
C PRO A 143 16.83 9.54 -3.03
N GLU A 144 16.39 10.51 -2.22
CA GLU A 144 17.24 11.24 -1.28
C GLU A 144 17.71 10.39 -0.11
N VAL A 145 16.89 9.49 0.41
CA VAL A 145 17.29 8.59 1.51
C VAL A 145 18.29 7.57 0.98
N TYR A 146 18.02 7.00 -0.19
CA TYR A 146 18.94 6.08 -0.86
C TYR A 146 20.26 6.77 -1.22
N TRP A 147 20.20 7.97 -1.80
CA TRP A 147 21.39 8.75 -2.17
C TRP A 147 22.19 9.19 -0.95
N ARG A 148 21.55 9.60 0.14
CA ARG A 148 22.24 9.96 1.40
C ARG A 148 22.90 8.75 2.05
N ARG A 149 22.21 7.59 2.09
CA ARG A 149 22.81 6.34 2.60
C ARG A 149 23.99 5.90 1.73
N PHE A 150 23.83 5.94 0.41
CA PHE A 150 24.90 5.62 -0.53
C PHE A 150 26.10 6.57 -0.41
N CYS A 151 25.87 7.89 -0.30
CA CYS A 151 26.93 8.86 -0.06
C CYS A 151 27.59 8.71 1.32
N ALA A 152 26.83 8.39 2.36
CA ALA A 152 27.37 8.13 3.70
C ALA A 152 28.24 6.88 3.72
N GLU A 153 27.82 5.81 3.05
CA GLU A 153 28.57 4.57 2.91
C GLU A 153 29.86 4.79 2.11
N LYS A 154 29.76 5.52 0.98
CA LYS A 154 30.92 5.88 0.16
C LYS A 154 31.92 6.74 0.94
N ARG A 155 31.44 7.67 1.79
CA ARG A 155 32.27 8.49 2.67
C ARG A 155 32.96 7.65 3.76
N ARG A 156 32.28 6.64 4.34
CA ARG A 156 32.92 5.68 5.27
C ARG A 156 34.04 4.87 4.61
N ILE A 157 33.82 4.37 3.40
CA ILE A 157 34.82 3.58 2.67
C ILE A 157 36.04 4.44 2.32
N LEU A 158 35.83 5.70 1.89
CA LEU A 158 36.90 6.66 1.62
C LEU A 158 37.69 7.05 2.88
N LEU A 159 37.02 7.22 4.02
CA LEU A 159 37.68 7.45 5.32
C LEU A 159 38.53 6.24 5.73
N HIS A 160 38.03 5.02 5.56
CA HIS A 160 38.82 3.82 5.83
C HIS A 160 40.06 3.68 4.92
N LEU A 161 39.95 4.09 3.66
CA LEU A 161 41.07 4.10 2.71
C LEU A 161 42.11 5.19 3.03
N THR A 162 41.70 6.34 3.57
CA THR A 162 42.63 7.42 3.98
C THR A 162 43.28 7.14 5.33
N THR A 163 42.63 6.38 6.22
CA THR A 163 43.22 5.97 7.51
C THR A 163 44.12 4.74 7.43
N ARG A 164 44.22 4.06 6.28
CA ARG A 164 45.28 3.07 6.06
C ARG A 164 46.49 3.83 5.49
N PRO A 165 47.51 4.17 6.30
CA PRO A 165 48.74 4.69 5.75
C PRO A 165 49.28 3.63 4.78
N ILE A 166 49.52 4.04 3.55
CA ILE A 166 50.40 3.32 2.64
C ILE A 166 51.72 3.24 3.38
N ARG A 167 51.98 2.09 4.00
CA ARG A 167 53.27 1.79 4.63
C ARG A 167 54.22 1.56 3.46
N ILE A 168 54.74 2.67 2.91
CA ILE A 168 55.93 2.65 2.07
C ILE A 168 57.02 2.12 3.00
N VAL A 169 57.31 0.82 2.91
CA VAL A 169 58.48 0.23 3.55
C VAL A 169 59.66 0.82 2.79
N PRO A 170 60.53 1.63 3.41
CA PRO A 170 61.79 1.96 2.78
C PRO A 170 62.61 0.67 2.78
N ALA A 171 62.86 0.11 1.59
CA ALA A 171 63.94 -0.85 1.41
C ALA A 171 65.23 -0.08 1.67
N PHE A 172 65.80 -0.25 2.87
CA PHE A 172 67.13 0.20 3.21
C PHE A 172 68.00 -1.04 3.41
N ILE A 173 69.11 -1.03 2.67
CA ILE A 173 70.25 -1.96 2.61
C ILE A 173 70.06 -3.12 1.63
#